data_AF-A0A9D9T765-F1
#
_entry.id   AF-A0A9D9T765-F1
#
_cell.length_a   1.000
_cell.length_b   1.000
_cell.length_c   1.000
_cell.angle_alpha   90.00
_cell.angle_beta   90.00
_cell.angle_gamma   90.00
#
_symmetry.space_group_name_H-M   'P 1'
#
loop_
_entity.id
_entity.type
_entity.pdbx_description
1 polymer ?
#
loop_
_entity_poly.entity_id
_entity_poly.type
_entity_poly.pdbx_seq_one_letter_code
_entity_poly.pdbx_strand_id
1 'polypeptide(L)'
;FVLAFVFYMIPGLWGAPLKLISAFPPPSNYSEAPGGFGGASSNGTSQEITADMHLGPQNIQVFHDLDKAKAYALKVGKPLFVDFTGHNCVNCRKMEESVWGEPGIIDHLKQDVVIASLHVDERVDLPKAEQKTVELVPGKFKKLITTGDKWMYMQIKEYKISTQPYYVMLDENGKQLANGSADYQNHRDPNTFKQWIEEGLSLYKK
;
A
#
# COMPACT_ATOMS: atom_id res chain seq x y z
N PHE A 1 -36.87 2.90 -5.45
CA PHE A 1 -35.53 2.43 -5.07
C PHE A 1 -34.59 2.24 -6.26
N VAL A 2 -34.95 1.48 -7.31
CA VAL A 2 -34.07 1.26 -8.49
C VAL A 2 -33.73 2.56 -9.25
N LEU A 3 -34.68 3.49 -9.39
CA LEU A 3 -34.47 4.75 -10.13
C LEU A 3 -33.46 5.71 -9.48
N ALA A 4 -33.43 5.79 -8.14
CA ALA A 4 -32.46 6.62 -7.42
C ALA A 4 -31.03 6.08 -7.55
N PHE A 5 -30.88 4.75 -7.60
CA PHE A 5 -29.60 4.09 -7.83
C PHE A 5 -29.05 4.39 -9.24
N VAL A 6 -29.93 4.40 -10.26
CA VAL A 6 -29.54 4.74 -11.63
C VAL A 6 -29.05 6.19 -11.73
N PHE A 7 -29.76 7.16 -11.13
CA PHE A 7 -29.29 8.55 -11.10
C PHE A 7 -27.97 8.73 -10.33
N TYR A 8 -27.76 7.94 -9.27
CA TYR A 8 -26.49 7.93 -8.51
C TYR A 8 -25.31 7.35 -9.31
N MET A 9 -25.56 6.50 -10.31
CA MET A 9 -24.52 5.89 -11.14
C MET A 9 -24.10 6.75 -12.35
N ILE A 10 -24.92 7.71 -12.79
CA ILE A 10 -24.62 8.60 -13.94
C ILE A 10 -23.30 9.37 -13.74
N PRO A 11 -23.00 9.94 -12.56
CA PRO A 11 -21.71 10.59 -12.32
C PRO A 11 -20.52 9.61 -12.35
N GLY A 12 -20.73 8.34 -11.98
CA GLY A 12 -19.69 7.30 -12.02
C GLY A 12 -19.23 6.95 -13.43
N LEU A 13 -20.13 7.05 -14.43
CA LEU A 13 -19.80 6.90 -15.85
C LEU A 13 -18.88 8.02 -16.38
N TRP A 14 -18.81 9.16 -15.68
CA TRP A 14 -17.91 10.29 -15.97
C TRP A 14 -16.73 10.40 -14.99
N GLY A 15 -16.44 9.35 -14.22
CA GLY A 15 -15.26 9.28 -13.35
C GLY A 15 -15.41 9.95 -11.98
N ALA A 16 -16.63 10.29 -11.54
CA ALA A 16 -16.84 10.77 -10.17
C ALA A 16 -16.72 9.60 -9.16
N PRO A 17 -15.98 9.78 -8.04
CA PRO A 17 -15.78 8.73 -7.06
C PRO A 17 -17.07 8.42 -6.29
N LEU A 18 -17.71 7.30 -6.61
CA LEU A 18 -18.90 6.80 -5.90
C LEU A 18 -18.49 6.02 -4.65
N LYS A 19 -18.29 6.75 -3.55
CA LYS A 19 -17.85 6.22 -2.24
C LYS A 19 -18.70 5.06 -1.68
N LEU A 20 -19.93 4.85 -2.16
CA LEU A 20 -20.85 3.83 -1.64
C LEU A 20 -20.74 2.45 -2.32
N ILE A 21 -20.13 2.36 -3.51
CA ILE A 21 -20.05 1.13 -4.33
C ILE A 21 -18.62 0.87 -4.84
N SER A 22 -17.67 1.78 -4.58
CA SER A 22 -16.27 1.69 -5.03
C SER A 22 -15.50 0.47 -4.52
N ALA A 23 -16.02 -0.24 -3.52
CA ALA A 23 -15.46 -1.50 -3.03
C ALA A 23 -15.71 -2.72 -3.94
N PHE A 24 -16.51 -2.59 -5.02
CA PHE A 24 -16.86 -3.69 -5.92
C PHE A 24 -16.22 -3.64 -7.33
N PRO A 25 -15.98 -2.48 -7.98
CA PRO A 25 -15.21 -2.45 -9.23
C PRO A 25 -13.70 -2.48 -8.96
N PRO A 26 -12.90 -3.09 -9.86
CA PRO A 26 -11.45 -3.04 -9.77
C PRO A 26 -10.96 -1.59 -9.81
N PRO A 27 -9.91 -1.24 -9.04
CA PRO A 27 -9.36 0.11 -9.03
C PRO A 27 -8.99 0.55 -10.45
N SER A 28 -9.19 1.82 -10.77
CA SER A 28 -8.94 2.45 -12.08
C SER A 28 -7.54 2.24 -12.66
N ASN A 29 -6.62 1.71 -11.86
CA ASN A 29 -5.24 1.38 -12.20
C ASN A 29 -5.10 0.08 -13.01
N TYR A 30 -6.16 -0.75 -13.09
CA TYR A 30 -6.23 -1.96 -13.92
C TYR A 30 -6.83 -1.70 -15.32
N SER A 31 -7.23 -0.46 -15.63
CA SER A 31 -7.70 -0.08 -16.96
C SER A 31 -6.50 0.28 -17.85
N GLU A 32 -6.46 -0.29 -19.05
CA GLU A 32 -5.39 -0.11 -20.06
C GLU A 32 -5.18 1.34 -20.55
N ALA A 33 -5.87 2.32 -19.98
CA ALA A 33 -5.61 3.74 -20.16
C ALA A 33 -5.94 4.52 -18.85
N PRO A 34 -5.01 4.63 -17.89
CA PRO A 34 -5.26 5.27 -16.59
C PRO A 34 -5.55 6.78 -16.67
N GLY A 35 -5.30 7.42 -17.83
CA GLY A 35 -5.38 8.88 -17.98
C GLY A 35 -6.53 9.42 -18.84
N GLY A 36 -7.30 8.57 -19.53
CA GLY A 36 -8.24 9.04 -20.55
C GLY A 36 -7.57 9.85 -21.68
N PHE A 37 -8.28 10.04 -22.79
CA PHE A 37 -7.78 10.84 -23.90
C PHE A 37 -7.88 12.34 -23.55
N GLY A 38 -6.83 12.91 -22.93
CA GLY A 38 -6.68 14.37 -22.76
C GLY A 38 -6.60 14.96 -21.33
N GLY A 39 -6.24 14.21 -20.30
CA GLY A 39 -6.16 14.72 -18.91
C GLY A 39 -4.81 15.35 -18.54
N ALA A 40 -4.80 16.65 -18.25
CA ALA A 40 -3.64 17.47 -17.92
C ALA A 40 -2.87 17.00 -16.66
N SER A 41 -1.54 16.92 -16.79
CA SER A 41 -0.59 16.75 -15.68
C SER A 41 -0.67 17.95 -14.73
N SER A 42 -1.08 17.70 -13.48
CA SER A 42 -0.93 18.67 -12.39
C SER A 42 0.53 18.68 -11.91
N ASN A 43 1.14 19.86 -11.99
CA ASN A 43 2.44 20.20 -11.42
C ASN A 43 2.48 19.91 -9.91
N GLY A 44 3.38 19.02 -9.49
CA GLY A 44 3.77 18.81 -8.10
C GLY A 44 5.11 18.08 -8.07
N THR A 45 6.09 18.68 -7.39
CA THR A 45 7.43 18.16 -7.01
C THR A 45 7.88 16.89 -7.74
N SER A 46 8.88 17.03 -8.61
CA SER A 46 9.54 15.94 -9.32
C SER A 46 10.14 14.91 -8.34
N GLN A 47 9.33 13.93 -7.91
CA GLN A 47 9.89 12.64 -7.51
C GLN A 47 10.58 12.08 -8.76
N GLU A 48 11.85 11.69 -8.65
CA GLU A 48 12.48 10.88 -9.69
C GLU A 48 11.68 9.58 -9.79
N ILE A 49 10.76 9.52 -10.76
CA ILE A 49 10.04 8.29 -11.08
C ILE A 49 11.09 7.32 -11.61
N THR A 50 11.48 6.37 -10.79
CA THR A 50 12.38 5.29 -11.19
C THR A 50 11.58 4.23 -11.94
N ALA A 51 12.25 3.45 -12.80
CA ALA A 51 11.59 2.40 -13.61
C ALA A 51 10.88 1.31 -12.78
N ASP A 52 11.15 1.25 -11.47
CA ASP A 52 10.63 0.26 -10.54
C ASP A 52 9.48 0.77 -9.66
N MET A 53 9.10 2.04 -9.80
CA MET A 53 7.93 2.61 -9.14
C MET A 53 6.66 2.36 -9.95
N HIS A 54 5.58 2.07 -9.23
CA HIS A 54 4.26 1.80 -9.79
C HIS A 54 3.22 2.75 -9.19
N LEU A 55 2.16 3.03 -9.94
CA LEU A 55 1.04 3.81 -9.43
C LEU A 55 0.16 2.94 -8.52
N GLY A 56 0.20 3.25 -7.23
CA GLY A 56 -0.70 2.72 -6.22
C GLY A 56 -2.04 3.48 -6.17
N PRO A 57 -2.83 3.23 -5.12
CA PRO A 57 -4.06 3.98 -4.86
C PRO A 57 -3.81 5.50 -4.86
N GLN A 58 -4.75 6.26 -5.43
CA GLN A 58 -4.72 7.73 -5.45
C GLN A 58 -3.46 8.37 -6.08
N ASN A 59 -2.85 7.66 -7.03
CA ASN A 59 -1.64 8.07 -7.73
C ASN A 59 -0.44 8.27 -6.79
N ILE A 60 -0.37 7.48 -5.72
CA ILE A 60 0.79 7.41 -4.83
C ILE A 60 1.82 6.47 -5.48
N GLN A 61 3.08 6.90 -5.56
CA GLN A 61 4.16 6.07 -6.08
C GLN A 61 4.56 5.02 -5.06
N VAL A 62 4.54 3.75 -5.47
CA VAL A 62 4.87 2.61 -4.59
C VAL A 62 5.85 1.66 -5.27
N PHE A 63 6.60 0.93 -4.45
CA PHE A 63 7.39 -0.22 -4.89
C PHE A 63 6.64 -1.51 -4.56
N HIS A 64 6.79 -2.52 -5.41
CA HIS A 64 6.36 -3.90 -5.11
C HIS A 64 7.51 -4.82 -4.71
N ASP A 65 8.73 -4.29 -4.71
CA ASP A 65 9.95 -4.96 -4.26
C ASP A 65 10.54 -4.21 -3.06
N LEU A 66 10.66 -4.93 -1.94
CA LEU A 66 11.12 -4.36 -0.69
C LEU A 66 12.58 -3.88 -0.75
N ASP A 67 13.46 -4.61 -1.44
CA ASP A 67 14.89 -4.29 -1.48
C ASP A 67 15.13 -3.05 -2.32
N LYS A 68 14.42 -2.91 -3.45
CA LYS A 68 14.40 -1.68 -4.26
C LYS A 68 13.86 -0.49 -3.47
N ALA A 69 12.76 -0.70 -2.73
CA ALA A 69 12.18 0.33 -1.88
C ALA A 69 13.16 0.80 -0.80
N LYS A 70 13.85 -0.14 -0.12
CA LYS A 70 14.88 0.15 0.88
C LYS A 70 16.04 0.95 0.29
N ALA A 71 16.58 0.50 -0.84
CA ALA A 71 17.68 1.21 -1.51
C ALA A 71 17.28 2.64 -1.91
N TYR A 72 16.07 2.82 -2.42
CA TYR A 72 15.57 4.14 -2.77
C TYR A 72 15.31 5.01 -1.54
N ALA A 73 14.68 4.48 -0.49
CA ALA A 73 14.46 5.16 0.79
C ALA A 73 15.75 5.71 1.38
N LEU A 74 16.82 4.90 1.37
CA LEU A 74 18.15 5.30 1.79
C LEU A 74 18.72 6.41 0.89
N LYS A 75 18.58 6.29 -0.44
CA LYS A 75 19.05 7.29 -1.42
C LYS A 75 18.40 8.66 -1.18
N VAL A 76 17.10 8.70 -0.88
CA VAL A 76 16.34 9.95 -0.73
C VAL A 76 16.21 10.43 0.72
N GLY A 77 16.76 9.69 1.69
CA GLY A 77 16.74 10.05 3.11
C GLY A 77 15.34 10.12 3.70
N LYS A 78 14.49 9.13 3.39
CA LYS A 78 13.11 9.05 3.90
C LYS A 78 12.87 7.70 4.57
N PRO A 79 12.00 7.62 5.60
CA PRO A 79 11.64 6.34 6.19
C PRO A 79 10.87 5.47 5.19
N LEU A 80 11.04 4.15 5.34
CA LEU A 80 10.33 3.18 4.54
C LEU A 80 9.00 2.84 5.19
N PHE A 81 7.91 3.09 4.48
CA PHE A 81 6.56 2.67 4.83
C PHE A 81 6.27 1.33 4.15
N VAL A 82 6.20 0.25 4.93
CA VAL A 82 5.88 -1.08 4.41
C VAL A 82 4.39 -1.34 4.61
N ASP A 83 3.70 -1.57 3.50
CA ASP A 83 2.28 -1.88 3.41
C ASP A 83 2.09 -3.34 3.02
N PHE A 84 1.76 -4.20 3.99
CA PHE A 84 1.31 -5.55 3.69
C PHE A 84 -0.17 -5.50 3.33
N THR A 85 -0.44 -5.64 2.03
CA THR A 85 -1.77 -5.52 1.42
C THR A 85 -2.12 -6.78 0.62
N GLY A 86 -3.27 -6.79 -0.03
CA GLY A 86 -3.66 -7.83 -0.97
C GLY A 86 -4.64 -7.29 -2.00
N HIS A 87 -4.59 -7.84 -3.21
CA HIS A 87 -5.45 -7.44 -4.32
C HIS A 87 -6.92 -7.55 -3.96
N ASN A 88 -7.27 -8.63 -3.26
CA ASN A 88 -8.64 -8.96 -2.85
C ASN A 88 -8.97 -8.57 -1.39
N CYS A 89 -8.14 -7.72 -0.78
CA CYS A 89 -8.29 -7.32 0.61
C CYS A 89 -9.31 -6.17 0.77
N VAL A 90 -10.54 -6.51 1.19
CA VAL A 90 -11.62 -5.52 1.38
C VAL A 90 -11.25 -4.44 2.40
N ASN A 91 -10.62 -4.80 3.52
CA ASN A 91 -10.23 -3.82 4.53
C ASN A 91 -9.08 -2.92 4.07
N CYS A 92 -8.22 -3.41 3.17
CA CYS A 92 -7.15 -2.62 2.57
C CYS A 92 -7.77 -1.54 1.69
N ARG A 93 -8.71 -1.91 0.81
CA ARG A 93 -9.46 -0.93 -0.01
C ARG A 93 -10.20 0.10 0.84
N LYS A 94 -10.79 -0.30 1.96
CA LYS A 94 -11.40 0.65 2.90
C LYS A 94 -10.39 1.65 3.47
N MET A 95 -9.22 1.20 3.92
CA MET A 95 -8.16 2.10 4.39
C MET A 95 -7.68 3.05 3.28
N GLU A 96 -7.46 2.50 2.08
CA GLU A 96 -7.06 3.28 0.92
C GLU A 96 -8.09 4.36 0.57
N GLU A 97 -9.38 4.06 0.67
CA GLU A 97 -10.45 5.01 0.30
C GLU A 97 -10.77 6.02 1.40
N SER A 98 -10.82 5.59 2.66
CA SER A 98 -11.33 6.41 3.77
C SER A 98 -10.24 7.06 4.62
N VAL A 99 -8.99 6.62 4.50
CA VAL A 99 -7.88 7.11 5.33
C VAL A 99 -6.77 7.69 4.46
N TRP A 100 -6.24 6.93 3.50
CA TRP A 100 -5.06 7.36 2.74
C TRP A 100 -5.28 8.65 1.94
N GLY A 101 -6.54 8.96 1.59
CA GLY A 101 -6.89 10.14 0.80
C GLY A 101 -7.27 11.37 1.59
N GLU A 102 -7.30 11.26 2.91
CA GLU A 102 -7.63 12.39 3.74
C GLU A 102 -6.49 13.44 3.73
N PRO A 103 -6.83 14.74 3.75
CA PRO A 103 -5.84 15.81 3.74
C PRO A 103 -4.80 15.68 4.86
N GLY A 104 -3.53 15.93 4.55
CA GLY A 104 -2.40 15.71 5.45
C GLY A 104 -1.87 14.27 5.44
N ILE A 105 -2.73 13.25 5.35
CA ILE A 105 -2.26 11.85 5.25
C ILE A 105 -1.70 11.60 3.86
N ILE A 106 -2.47 11.94 2.82
CA ILE A 106 -2.04 11.78 1.42
C ILE A 106 -0.76 12.56 1.12
N ASP A 107 -0.59 13.72 1.75
CA ASP A 107 0.59 14.57 1.58
C ASP A 107 1.83 13.88 2.14
N HIS A 108 1.75 13.34 3.36
CA HIS A 108 2.82 12.55 3.96
C HIS A 108 3.15 11.29 3.13
N LEU A 109 2.13 10.55 2.67
CA LEU A 109 2.31 9.35 1.85
C LEU A 109 3.01 9.65 0.51
N LYS A 110 2.76 10.83 -0.08
CA LYS A 110 3.39 11.23 -1.34
C LYS A 110 4.76 11.87 -1.16
N GLN A 111 5.03 12.53 -0.04
CA GLN A 111 6.17 13.43 0.09
C GLN A 111 7.18 12.98 1.12
N ASP A 112 6.75 12.38 2.22
CA ASP A 112 7.61 12.20 3.40
C ASP A 112 8.07 10.76 3.63
N VAL A 113 7.46 9.78 2.93
CA VAL A 113 7.82 8.36 3.04
C VAL A 113 8.12 7.76 1.66
N VAL A 114 8.82 6.62 1.66
CA VAL A 114 8.89 5.71 0.50
C VAL A 114 8.02 4.50 0.80
N ILE A 115 7.09 4.14 -0.09
CA ILE A 115 6.12 3.07 0.17
C ILE A 115 6.52 1.79 -0.56
N ALA A 116 6.51 0.68 0.17
CA ALA A 116 6.55 -0.67 -0.38
C ALA A 116 5.20 -1.37 -0.14
N SER A 117 4.38 -1.48 -1.19
CA SER A 117 3.10 -2.21 -1.14
C SER A 117 3.30 -3.67 -1.54
N LEU A 118 3.40 -4.52 -0.52
CA LEU A 118 3.70 -5.94 -0.60
C LEU A 118 2.40 -6.75 -0.61
N HIS A 119 1.99 -7.18 -1.80
CA HIS A 119 0.77 -7.94 -2.02
C HIS A 119 0.97 -9.41 -1.59
N VAL A 120 0.32 -9.83 -0.51
CA VAL A 120 0.48 -11.18 0.06
C VAL A 120 -0.28 -12.26 -0.72
N ASP A 121 -1.22 -11.87 -1.57
CA ASP A 121 -2.01 -12.75 -2.44
C ASP A 121 -1.52 -12.77 -3.91
N GLU A 122 -0.38 -12.13 -4.18
CA GLU A 122 0.24 -12.06 -5.51
C GLU A 122 0.61 -13.44 -6.06
N ARG A 123 0.29 -13.67 -7.34
CA ARG A 123 0.42 -14.97 -8.02
C ARG A 123 1.56 -15.01 -9.05
N VAL A 124 2.46 -14.04 -9.01
CA VAL A 124 3.71 -14.06 -9.78
C VAL A 124 4.68 -15.07 -9.18
N ASP A 125 5.08 -16.06 -9.97
CA ASP A 125 6.07 -17.07 -9.59
C ASP A 125 7.43 -16.43 -9.27
N LEU A 126 8.03 -16.86 -8.15
CA LEU A 126 9.42 -16.54 -7.82
C LEU A 126 10.37 -17.28 -8.77
N PRO A 127 11.57 -16.75 -9.01
CA PRO A 127 12.65 -17.50 -9.66
C PRO A 127 12.85 -18.87 -8.99
N LYS A 128 13.09 -19.93 -9.77
CA LYS A 128 13.21 -21.29 -9.24
C LYS A 128 14.28 -21.44 -8.15
N ALA A 129 15.33 -20.61 -8.19
CA ALA A 129 16.37 -20.57 -7.17
C ALA A 129 15.90 -20.01 -5.81
N GLU A 130 14.84 -19.20 -5.79
CA GLU A 130 14.27 -18.62 -4.56
C GLU A 130 13.13 -19.49 -3.99
N GLN A 131 12.59 -20.42 -4.76
CA GLN A 131 11.50 -21.29 -4.32
C GLN A 131 12.01 -22.31 -3.28
N LYS A 132 11.38 -22.33 -2.10
CA LYS A 132 11.80 -23.21 -0.99
C LYS A 132 10.64 -23.54 -0.05
N THR A 133 10.78 -24.64 0.69
CA THR A 133 9.89 -24.95 1.82
C THR A 133 10.39 -24.26 3.07
N VAL A 134 9.51 -23.53 3.74
CA VAL A 134 9.81 -22.84 5.00
C VAL A 134 8.83 -23.27 6.09
N GLU A 135 9.28 -23.21 7.33
CA GLU A 135 8.39 -23.32 8.49
C GLU A 135 7.73 -21.97 8.75
N LEU A 136 6.40 -21.91 8.58
CA LEU A 136 5.61 -20.69 8.71
C LEU A 136 5.32 -20.38 10.19
N VAL A 137 4.89 -21.40 10.92
CA VAL A 137 4.70 -21.42 12.38
C VAL A 137 5.13 -22.79 12.90
N PRO A 138 5.39 -22.97 14.21
CA PRO A 138 5.90 -24.24 14.74
C PRO A 138 5.10 -25.46 14.24
N GLY A 139 5.78 -26.35 13.52
CA GLY A 139 5.20 -27.58 12.97
C GLY A 139 4.36 -27.42 11.70
N LYS A 140 4.20 -26.21 11.14
CA LYS A 140 3.49 -25.97 9.87
C LYS A 140 4.43 -25.43 8.81
N PHE A 141 4.60 -26.21 7.74
CA PHE A 141 5.45 -25.88 6.61
C PHE A 141 4.64 -25.38 5.41
N LYS A 142 5.21 -24.45 4.65
CA LYS A 142 4.64 -23.92 3.41
C LYS A 142 5.72 -23.83 2.33
N LYS A 143 5.37 -24.13 1.08
CA LYS A 143 6.23 -23.86 -0.07
C LYS A 143 6.07 -22.40 -0.47
N LEU A 144 7.18 -21.67 -0.58
CA LEU A 144 7.22 -20.33 -1.15
C LEU A 144 7.41 -20.47 -2.65
N ILE A 145 6.33 -20.28 -3.41
CA ILE A 145 6.34 -20.40 -4.87
C ILE A 145 6.13 -19.04 -5.50
N THR A 146 5.26 -18.20 -4.93
CA THR A 146 4.93 -16.89 -5.48
C THR A 146 5.47 -15.73 -4.64
N THR A 147 5.49 -14.54 -5.24
CA THR A 147 5.82 -13.28 -4.57
C THR A 147 4.89 -13.03 -3.38
N GLY A 148 3.61 -13.39 -3.50
CA GLY A 148 2.66 -13.33 -2.38
C GLY A 148 3.06 -14.27 -1.23
N ASP A 149 3.50 -15.50 -1.54
CA ASP A 149 4.00 -16.40 -0.50
C ASP A 149 5.23 -15.83 0.22
N LYS A 150 6.14 -15.18 -0.51
CA LYS A 150 7.33 -14.51 0.05
C LYS A 150 6.94 -13.42 1.04
N TRP A 151 6.03 -12.53 0.66
CA TRP A 151 5.60 -11.42 1.52
C TRP A 151 4.73 -11.87 2.70
N MET A 152 3.83 -12.84 2.49
CA MET A 152 3.06 -13.45 3.58
C MET A 152 3.97 -14.13 4.61
N TYR A 153 5.00 -14.85 4.14
CA TYR A 153 5.98 -15.48 5.02
C TYR A 153 6.78 -14.45 5.81
N MET A 154 7.26 -13.38 5.16
CA MET A 154 7.95 -12.29 5.83
C MET A 154 7.06 -11.67 6.93
N GLN A 155 5.81 -11.33 6.60
CA GLN A 155 4.87 -10.73 7.54
C GLN A 155 4.72 -11.58 8.80
N ILE A 156 4.48 -12.88 8.63
CA ILE A 156 4.30 -13.83 9.74
C ILE A 156 5.61 -14.05 10.49
N LYS A 157 6.74 -14.14 9.80
CA LYS A 157 8.02 -14.45 10.43
C LYS A 157 8.52 -13.28 11.28
N GLU A 158 8.43 -12.07 10.76
CA GLU A 158 8.92 -10.84 11.41
C GLU A 158 7.93 -10.31 12.44
N TYR A 159 6.66 -10.13 12.05
CA TYR A 159 5.67 -9.41 12.86
C TYR A 159 4.69 -10.32 13.60
N LYS A 160 4.70 -11.64 13.36
CA LYS A 160 3.77 -12.61 13.96
C LYS A 160 2.29 -12.32 13.68
N ILE A 161 2.02 -11.65 12.56
CA ILE A 161 0.68 -11.25 12.12
C ILE A 161 0.43 -11.78 10.71
N SER A 162 -0.81 -12.16 10.42
CA SER A 162 -1.25 -12.63 9.11
C SER A 162 -2.48 -11.88 8.58
N THR A 163 -2.85 -10.77 9.23
CA THR A 163 -3.98 -9.93 8.82
C THR A 163 -3.52 -8.76 7.97
N GLN A 164 -4.33 -8.35 7.00
CA GLN A 164 -4.11 -7.17 6.17
C GLN A 164 -5.33 -6.23 6.26
N PRO A 165 -5.14 -4.91 6.12
CA PRO A 165 -3.85 -4.24 5.92
C PRO A 165 -3.02 -4.21 7.19
N TYR A 166 -1.70 -4.21 7.03
CA TYR A 166 -0.75 -4.06 8.12
C TYR A 166 0.41 -3.16 7.69
N TYR A 167 0.61 -2.08 8.43
CA TYR A 167 1.56 -1.03 8.09
C TYR A 167 2.65 -0.92 9.17
N VAL A 168 3.90 -0.81 8.73
CA VAL A 168 5.05 -0.52 9.60
C VAL A 168 5.94 0.53 8.95
N MET A 169 6.58 1.36 9.77
CA MET A 169 7.58 2.31 9.31
C MET A 169 8.96 1.84 9.78
N LEU A 170 9.94 1.84 8.87
CA LEU A 170 11.32 1.45 9.14
C LEU A 170 12.28 2.64 8.97
N ASP A 171 13.34 2.65 9.77
CA ASP A 171 14.46 3.59 9.63
C ASP A 171 15.42 3.20 8.47
N GLU A 172 16.49 3.96 8.29
CA GLU A 172 17.50 3.72 7.25
C GLU A 172 18.27 2.41 7.42
N ASN A 173 18.23 1.82 8.63
CA ASN A 173 18.82 0.51 8.94
C ASN A 173 17.81 -0.63 8.76
N GLY A 174 16.58 -0.33 8.35
CA GLY A 174 15.50 -1.30 8.21
C GLY A 174 14.91 -1.76 9.54
N LYS A 175 15.16 -1.04 10.64
CA LYS A 175 14.58 -1.33 11.95
C LYS A 175 13.23 -0.61 12.09
N GLN A 176 12.25 -1.30 12.65
CA GLN A 176 10.94 -0.72 12.90
C GLN A 176 11.02 0.46 13.89
N LEU A 177 10.38 1.57 13.50
CA LEU A 177 10.24 2.77 14.33
C LEU A 177 9.33 2.51 15.54
N ALA A 178 9.55 3.29 16.60
CA ALA A 178 8.87 3.10 17.88
C ALA A 178 7.39 3.50 17.91
N ASN A 179 6.84 4.06 16.81
CA ASN A 179 5.41 4.33 16.67
C ASN A 179 4.56 3.05 16.50
N GLY A 180 5.18 1.87 16.50
CA GLY A 180 4.49 0.59 16.41
C GLY A 180 3.98 0.30 15.01
N SER A 181 2.85 -0.39 14.90
CA SER A 181 2.23 -0.75 13.62
C SER A 181 0.82 -0.19 13.52
N ALA A 182 0.37 0.09 12.30
CA ALA A 182 -1.01 0.43 12.03
C ALA A 182 -1.75 -0.68 11.28
N ASP A 183 -3.07 -0.72 11.46
CA ASP A 183 -3.97 -1.71 10.86
C ASP A 183 -5.38 -1.12 10.73
N TYR A 184 -6.28 -1.85 10.08
CA TYR A 184 -7.67 -1.41 9.90
C TYR A 184 -8.47 -1.30 11.21
N GLN A 185 -8.23 -2.17 12.20
CA GLN A 185 -9.06 -2.18 13.42
C GLN A 185 -8.79 -0.96 14.31
N ASN A 186 -7.52 -0.60 14.43
CA ASN A 186 -7.03 0.42 15.34
C ASN A 186 -6.87 1.78 14.65
N HIS A 187 -6.72 1.83 13.32
CA HIS A 187 -6.38 3.07 12.59
C HIS A 187 -7.33 3.39 11.42
N ARG A 188 -8.54 2.85 11.39
CA ARG A 188 -9.57 3.26 10.41
C ARG A 188 -10.08 4.70 10.58
N ASP A 189 -9.82 5.33 11.72
CA ASP A 189 -10.08 6.75 11.91
C ASP A 189 -8.91 7.57 11.33
N PRO A 190 -9.17 8.54 10.43
CA PRO A 190 -8.11 9.32 9.80
C PRO A 190 -7.23 10.09 10.79
N ASN A 191 -7.78 10.64 11.87
CA ASN A 191 -6.98 11.40 12.82
C ASN A 191 -6.02 10.48 13.58
N THR A 192 -6.48 9.29 13.97
CA THR A 192 -5.62 8.29 14.60
C THR A 192 -4.49 7.84 13.66
N PHE A 193 -4.79 7.56 12.40
CA PHE A 193 -3.76 7.18 11.43
C PHE A 193 -2.76 8.32 11.16
N LYS A 194 -3.26 9.55 11.06
CA LYS A 194 -2.43 10.76 10.87
C LYS A 194 -1.44 10.94 12.02
N GLN A 195 -1.91 10.80 13.27
CA GLN A 195 -1.03 10.85 14.43
C GLN A 195 0.05 9.78 14.38
N TRP A 196 -0.32 8.55 14.01
CA TRP A 196 0.63 7.44 13.91
C TRP A 196 1.73 7.68 12.86
N ILE A 197 1.39 8.19 11.66
CA ILE A 197 2.39 8.50 10.62
C ILE A 197 3.26 9.70 11.01
N GLU A 198 2.67 10.76 11.59
CA GLU A 198 3.41 11.93 12.07
C GLU A 198 4.39 11.56 13.20
N GLU A 199 3.99 10.68 14.11
CA GLU A 199 4.87 10.15 15.15
C GLU A 199 6.06 9.39 14.54
N GLY A 200 5.81 8.50 13.56
CA GLY A 200 6.86 7.80 12.85
C GLY A 200 7.84 8.75 12.14
N LEU A 201 7.32 9.75 11.43
CA LEU A 201 8.15 10.77 10.77
C LEU A 201 8.99 11.58 11.78
N SER A 202 8.45 11.87 12.96
CA SER A 202 9.16 12.55 14.05
C SER A 202 10.28 11.68 14.63
N LEU A 203 10.03 10.38 14.79
CA LEU A 203 11.02 9.41 15.28
C LEU A 203 12.17 9.20 14.30
N TYR A 204 11.91 9.22 12.98
CA TYR A 204 12.94 9.08 11.96
C TYR A 204 13.90 10.28 11.89
N LYS A 205 13.43 11.48 12.23
CA LYS A 205 14.25 12.71 12.19
C LYS A 205 15.19 12.85 13.40
N LYS A 206 15.07 11.99 14.41
CA LYS A 206 15.89 12.03 15.64
C LYS A 206 17.13 11.18 15.49
#